data_AF-A0A925LE29-F1
#
_entry.id   AF-A0A925LE29-F1
#
_cell.length_a   1.000
_cell.length_b   1.000
_cell.length_c   1.000
_cell.angle_alpha   90.00
_cell.angle_beta   90.00
_cell.angle_gamma   90.00
#
_symmetry.space_group_name_H-M   'P 1'
#
loop_
_entity.id
_entity.type
_entity.pdbx_description
1 polymer ?
#
loop_
_entity_poly.entity_id
_entity_poly.type
_entity_poly.pdbx_seq_one_letter_code
_entity_poly.pdbx_strand_id
1 'polypeptide(L)'
;MERLRKILLYLLFLMPFFQGLYFYVEIFIAMVLICLLLLLSAYVQKGLWIEMSFTTFFLGGLFILYFLTCFYGIDLGMSLIGAMKMLLYFMFYLLYTQLYTQDYKEKVIAIVIYSCVAAAVFGILSLFIPVLSEHLIQKERLGGIFQYANTYGLYCIIGLVLIIRQKEKSFFEIWAMVLI
;
A
#
# COMPACT_ATOMS: atom_id res chain seq x y z
N MET A 1 8.09 -19.22 7.49
CA MET A 1 8.02 -17.78 7.81
C MET A 1 8.92 -16.93 6.93
N GLU A 2 10.24 -17.17 6.90
CA GLU A 2 11.16 -16.32 6.14
C GLU A 2 10.86 -16.24 4.62
N ARG A 3 10.45 -17.36 4.00
CA ARG A 3 10.02 -17.35 2.59
C ARG A 3 8.80 -16.45 2.36
N LEU A 4 7.80 -16.52 3.23
CA LEU A 4 6.58 -15.69 3.14
C LEU A 4 6.91 -14.20 3.31
N ARG A 5 7.81 -13.87 4.24
CA ARG A 5 8.33 -12.51 4.43
C ARG A 5 8.97 -11.97 3.15
N LYS A 6 9.86 -12.74 2.53
CA LYS A 6 10.51 -12.37 1.26
C LYS A 6 9.49 -12.14 0.15
N ILE A 7 8.53 -13.04 0.00
CA ILE A 7 7.46 -12.90 -0.99
C ILE A 7 6.70 -11.59 -0.76
N LEU A 8 6.29 -11.29 0.48
CA LEU A 8 5.57 -10.05 0.78
C LEU A 8 6.42 -8.80 0.51
N LEU A 9 7.73 -8.83 0.78
CA LEU A 9 8.63 -7.72 0.45
C LEU A 9 8.71 -7.48 -1.07
N TYR A 10 8.83 -8.55 -1.87
CA TYR A 10 8.80 -8.41 -3.33
C TYR A 10 7.47 -7.83 -3.84
N LEU A 11 6.34 -8.27 -3.25
CA LEU A 11 5.03 -7.73 -3.59
C LEU A 11 4.90 -6.24 -3.23
N LEU A 12 5.38 -5.84 -2.05
CA LEU A 12 5.40 -4.43 -1.61
C LEU A 12 6.29 -3.56 -2.48
N PHE A 13 7.39 -4.11 -3.01
CA PHE A 13 8.22 -3.40 -3.98
C PHE A 13 7.49 -3.19 -5.31
N LEU A 14 6.79 -4.23 -5.78
CA LEU A 14 6.17 -4.26 -7.10
C LEU A 14 4.81 -3.55 -7.17
N MET A 15 4.06 -3.45 -6.07
CA MET A 15 2.70 -2.88 -6.07
C MET A 15 2.56 -1.50 -6.74
N PRO A 16 3.52 -0.54 -6.61
CA PRO A 16 3.39 0.77 -7.25
C PRO A 16 3.36 0.69 -8.77
N PHE A 17 3.99 -0.36 -9.33
CA PHE A 17 4.15 -0.56 -10.76
C PHE A 17 2.90 -1.13 -11.45
N PHE A 18 1.91 -1.54 -10.66
CA PHE A 18 0.61 -2.02 -11.12
C PHE A 18 -0.49 -1.05 -10.69
N GLN A 19 -0.34 0.23 -11.05
CA GLN A 19 -1.32 1.28 -10.77
C GLN A 19 -1.65 1.42 -9.28
N GLY A 20 -0.68 1.11 -8.41
CA GLY A 20 -0.86 1.07 -6.95
C GLY A 20 -1.91 0.09 -6.45
N LEU A 21 -2.29 -0.89 -7.28
CA LEU A 21 -3.35 -1.86 -7.00
C LEU A 21 -4.72 -1.22 -6.68
N TYR A 22 -5.00 -0.04 -7.24
CA TYR A 22 -6.19 0.75 -6.91
C TYR A 22 -7.43 0.44 -7.75
N PHE A 23 -7.26 -0.10 -8.95
CA PHE A 23 -8.34 -0.40 -9.89
C PHE A 23 -8.89 -1.81 -9.69
N TYR A 24 -10.04 -2.09 -10.32
CA TYR A 24 -10.86 -3.28 -10.06
C TYR A 24 -10.06 -4.58 -10.13
N VAL A 25 -9.39 -4.82 -11.25
CA VAL A 25 -8.69 -6.09 -11.52
C VAL A 25 -7.54 -6.27 -10.54
N GLU A 26 -6.83 -5.19 -10.27
CA GLU A 26 -5.65 -5.15 -9.43
C GLU A 26 -5.99 -5.36 -7.95
N ILE A 27 -7.12 -4.82 -7.47
CA ILE A 27 -7.63 -5.10 -6.12
C ILE A 27 -7.96 -6.58 -5.98
N PHE A 28 -8.65 -7.18 -6.95
CA PHE A 28 -9.01 -8.61 -6.88
C PHE A 28 -7.76 -9.50 -6.86
N ILE A 29 -6.78 -9.19 -7.71
CA ILE A 29 -5.49 -9.89 -7.70
C ILE A 29 -4.80 -9.73 -6.34
N ALA A 30 -4.75 -8.51 -5.81
CA ALA A 30 -4.14 -8.23 -4.51
C ALA A 30 -4.84 -8.98 -3.37
N MET A 31 -6.18 -9.00 -3.37
CA MET A 31 -6.97 -9.75 -2.40
C MET A 31 -6.68 -11.24 -2.45
N VAL A 32 -6.65 -11.84 -3.64
CA VAL A 32 -6.34 -13.28 -3.79
C VAL A 32 -4.94 -13.57 -3.27
N LEU A 33 -3.94 -12.78 -3.64
CA LEU A 33 -2.55 -12.97 -3.20
C LEU A 33 -2.40 -12.83 -1.68
N ILE A 34 -2.97 -11.78 -1.10
CA ILE A 34 -2.91 -11.54 0.36
C ILE A 34 -3.69 -12.61 1.12
N CYS A 35 -4.85 -13.05 0.60
CA CYS A 35 -5.62 -14.14 1.18
C CYS A 35 -4.82 -15.44 1.21
N LEU A 36 -4.22 -15.83 0.08
CA LEU A 36 -3.38 -17.02 -0.02
C LEU A 36 -2.19 -16.95 0.96
N LEU A 37 -1.50 -15.81 1.02
CA LEU A 37 -0.38 -15.64 1.96
C LEU A 37 -0.84 -15.69 3.42
N LEU A 38 -2.00 -15.13 3.74
CA LEU A 38 -2.59 -15.17 5.08
C LEU A 38 -2.94 -16.61 5.47
N LEU A 39 -3.63 -17.35 4.60
CA LEU A 39 -3.98 -18.76 4.84
C LEU A 39 -2.74 -19.65 4.98
N LEU A 40 -1.74 -19.46 4.12
CA LEU A 40 -0.45 -20.17 4.24
C LEU A 40 0.27 -19.83 5.54
N SER A 41 0.25 -18.56 5.96
CA SER A 41 0.85 -18.13 7.23
C SER A 41 0.13 -18.77 8.42
N ALA A 42 -1.20 -18.83 8.39
CA ALA A 42 -2.02 -19.42 9.44
C ALA A 42 -1.84 -20.94 9.50
N TYR A 43 -1.73 -21.61 8.35
CA TYR A 43 -1.42 -23.04 8.29
C TYR A 43 -0.05 -23.36 8.90
N VAL A 44 0.99 -22.58 8.55
CA VAL A 44 2.34 -22.77 9.10
C VAL A 44 2.40 -22.50 10.60
N GLN A 45 1.61 -21.54 11.09
CA GLN A 45 1.55 -21.18 12.52
C GLN A 45 0.51 -21.99 13.31
N LYS A 46 -0.22 -22.91 12.68
CA LYS A 46 -1.32 -23.70 13.26
C LYS A 46 -2.44 -22.84 13.86
N GLY A 47 -2.70 -21.68 13.27
CA GLY A 47 -3.73 -20.76 13.71
C GLY A 47 -3.50 -19.35 13.20
N LEU A 48 -4.49 -18.51 13.37
CA LEU A 48 -4.42 -17.09 13.05
C LEU A 48 -4.36 -16.31 14.36
N TRP A 49 -3.22 -15.66 14.62
CA TRP A 49 -3.05 -14.84 15.81
C TRP A 49 -3.51 -13.41 15.57
N ILE A 50 -4.62 -12.99 16.18
CA ILE A 50 -5.10 -11.61 16.04
C ILE A 50 -4.61 -10.78 17.22
N GLU A 51 -3.74 -9.82 16.96
CA GLU A 51 -3.35 -8.83 17.96
C GLU A 51 -4.56 -7.98 18.36
N MET A 52 -4.85 -7.86 19.66
CA MET A 52 -5.95 -7.03 20.15
C MET A 52 -5.49 -5.58 20.38
N SER A 53 -5.05 -4.91 19.31
CA SER A 53 -4.56 -3.53 19.33
C SER A 53 -5.65 -2.54 18.90
N PHE A 54 -5.46 -1.25 19.23
CA PHE A 54 -6.29 -0.17 18.68
C PHE A 54 -6.31 -0.18 17.14
N THR A 55 -5.19 -0.53 16.50
CA THR A 55 -5.10 -0.63 15.03
C THR A 55 -6.01 -1.73 14.49
N THR A 56 -6.10 -2.88 15.18
CA THR A 56 -7.01 -3.97 14.82
C THR A 56 -8.46 -3.52 14.87
N PHE A 57 -8.86 -2.89 15.98
CA PHE A 57 -10.23 -2.37 16.12
C PHE A 57 -10.56 -1.28 15.10
N PHE A 58 -9.60 -0.39 14.83
CA PHE A 58 -9.78 0.69 13.86
C PHE A 58 -9.93 0.15 12.44
N LEU A 59 -9.02 -0.70 11.97
CA LEU A 59 -9.07 -1.26 10.62
C LEU A 59 -10.25 -2.21 10.42
N GLY A 60 -10.52 -3.07 11.42
CA GLY A 60 -11.68 -3.96 11.40
C GLY A 60 -13.00 -3.20 11.44
N GLY A 61 -13.10 -2.18 12.30
CA GLY A 61 -14.25 -1.29 12.38
C GLY A 61 -14.48 -0.51 11.09
N LEU A 62 -13.42 0.02 10.48
CA LEU A 62 -13.52 0.68 9.17
C LEU A 62 -14.02 -0.27 8.09
N PHE A 63 -13.51 -1.49 8.03
CA PHE A 63 -14.02 -2.50 7.10
C PHE A 63 -15.52 -2.75 7.30
N ILE A 64 -15.97 -2.95 8.54
CA ILE A 64 -17.39 -3.16 8.86
C ILE A 64 -18.24 -1.96 8.42
N LEU A 65 -17.80 -0.73 8.72
CA LEU A 65 -18.52 0.49 8.34
C LEU A 65 -18.64 0.65 6.82
N TYR A 66 -17.57 0.38 6.07
CA TYR A 66 -17.61 0.38 4.60
C TYR A 66 -18.50 -0.75 4.04
N PHE A 67 -18.56 -1.89 4.72
CA PHE A 67 -19.48 -2.95 4.33
C PHE A 67 -20.93 -2.53 4.57
N LEU A 68 -21.23 -1.87 5.69
CA LEU A 68 -22.57 -1.36 5.99
C LEU A 68 -23.04 -0.29 5.00
N THR A 69 -22.13 0.56 4.50
CA THR A 69 -22.49 1.58 3.50
C THR A 69 -22.90 0.98 2.16
N CYS A 70 -22.52 -0.27 1.86
CA CYS A 70 -22.97 -0.97 0.65
C CYS A 70 -24.50 -1.14 0.60
N PHE A 71 -25.18 -1.27 1.74
CA PHE A 71 -26.64 -1.36 1.77
C PHE A 71 -27.36 -0.03 1.45
N TYR A 72 -26.65 1.09 1.56
CA TYR A 72 -27.18 2.44 1.34
C TYR A 72 -26.56 3.12 0.11
N GLY A 73 -25.62 2.45 -0.57
CA GLY A 73 -24.94 2.99 -1.73
C GLY A 73 -25.88 3.10 -2.92
N ILE A 74 -25.93 4.29 -3.55
CA ILE A 74 -26.66 4.50 -4.81
C ILE A 74 -26.08 3.61 -5.92
N ASP A 75 -24.76 3.49 -5.95
CA ASP A 75 -24.02 2.57 -6.82
C ASP A 75 -23.46 1.41 -5.99
N LEU A 76 -24.14 0.27 -6.10
CA LEU A 76 -23.75 -0.97 -5.42
C LEU A 76 -22.38 -1.48 -5.86
N GLY A 77 -22.00 -1.28 -7.13
CA GLY A 77 -20.71 -1.70 -7.65
C GLY A 77 -19.59 -0.89 -7.00
N MET A 78 -19.70 0.43 -7.04
CA MET A 78 -18.69 1.33 -6.49
C MET A 78 -18.55 1.24 -4.97
N SER A 79 -19.66 1.08 -4.25
CA SER A 79 -19.64 0.89 -2.79
C SER A 79 -18.96 -0.43 -2.40
N LEU A 80 -19.24 -1.52 -3.11
CA LEU A 80 -18.64 -2.83 -2.85
C LEU A 80 -17.13 -2.81 -3.08
N ILE A 81 -16.63 -2.15 -4.12
CA ILE A 81 -15.17 -1.95 -4.31
C ILE A 81 -14.55 -1.23 -3.12
N GLY A 82 -15.22 -0.19 -2.59
CA GLY A 82 -14.79 0.52 -1.40
C GLY A 82 -14.62 -0.43 -0.21
N ALA A 83 -15.63 -1.27 0.04
CA ALA A 83 -15.55 -2.30 1.07
C ALA A 83 -14.43 -3.33 0.83
N MET A 84 -14.22 -3.76 -0.43
CA MET A 84 -13.13 -4.67 -0.79
C MET A 84 -11.75 -4.06 -0.58
N LYS A 85 -11.57 -2.76 -0.86
CA LYS A 85 -10.32 -2.04 -0.55
C LYS A 85 -10.03 -2.05 0.95
N MET A 86 -11.05 -1.78 1.77
CA MET A 86 -10.89 -1.81 3.24
C MET A 86 -10.64 -3.22 3.76
N LEU A 87 -11.28 -4.24 3.18
CA LEU A 87 -11.01 -5.64 3.50
C LEU A 87 -9.56 -6.00 3.16
N LEU A 88 -9.06 -5.61 1.98
CA LEU A 88 -7.68 -5.83 1.57
C LEU A 88 -6.69 -5.23 2.57
N TYR A 89 -6.92 -3.99 3.03
CA TYR A 89 -6.07 -3.35 4.03
C TYR A 89 -6.09 -4.08 5.38
N PHE A 90 -7.27 -4.53 5.82
CA PHE A 90 -7.40 -5.32 7.03
C PHE A 90 -6.69 -6.67 6.92
N MET A 91 -6.86 -7.39 5.80
CA MET A 91 -6.17 -8.66 5.54
C MET A 91 -4.65 -8.49 5.45
N PHE A 92 -4.17 -7.41 4.82
CA PHE A 92 -2.75 -7.09 4.79
C PHE A 92 -2.21 -6.84 6.20
N TYR A 93 -2.95 -6.10 7.04
CA TYR A 93 -2.57 -5.87 8.43
C TYR A 93 -2.49 -7.19 9.22
N LEU A 94 -3.49 -8.07 9.09
CA LEU A 94 -3.45 -9.40 9.72
C LEU A 94 -2.25 -10.23 9.25
N LEU A 95 -1.95 -10.21 7.95
CA LEU A 95 -0.77 -10.91 7.42
C LEU A 95 0.53 -10.30 7.96
N TYR A 96 0.62 -8.97 8.03
CA TYR A 96 1.78 -8.28 8.56
C TYR A 96 2.03 -8.64 10.03
N THR A 97 0.99 -8.68 10.87
CA THR A 97 1.12 -9.08 12.28
C THR A 97 1.48 -10.56 12.41
N GLN A 98 0.97 -11.46 11.55
CA GLN A 98 1.42 -12.86 11.50
C GLN A 98 2.93 -12.98 11.21
N LEU A 99 3.46 -12.12 10.34
CA LEU A 99 4.85 -12.20 9.88
C LEU A 99 5.83 -11.39 10.74
N TYR A 100 5.32 -10.61 11.69
CA TYR A 100 6.05 -9.55 12.39
C TYR A 100 7.27 -10.05 13.15
N THR A 101 8.40 -9.39 12.92
CA THR A 101 9.58 -9.33 13.79
C THR A 101 10.16 -7.92 13.67
N GLN A 102 10.97 -7.50 14.65
CA GLN A 102 11.59 -6.17 14.62
C GLN A 102 12.47 -5.97 13.37
N ASP A 103 13.32 -6.95 13.04
CA ASP A 103 14.13 -6.95 11.81
C ASP A 103 13.26 -6.94 10.54
N TYR A 104 12.12 -7.63 10.55
CA TYR A 104 11.22 -7.63 9.41
C TYR A 104 10.55 -6.26 9.19
N LYS A 105 10.17 -5.58 10.27
CA LYS A 105 9.62 -4.21 10.20
C LYS A 105 10.60 -3.25 9.51
N GLU A 106 11.88 -3.32 9.86
CA GLU A 106 12.91 -2.48 9.23
C GLU A 106 13.06 -2.78 7.74
N LYS A 107 13.03 -4.06 7.35
CA LYS A 107 13.02 -4.49 5.94
C LYS A 107 11.78 -4.00 5.18
N VAL A 108 10.60 -4.01 5.82
CA VAL A 108 9.36 -3.47 5.23
C VAL A 108 9.47 -1.96 5.01
N ILE A 109 10.03 -1.21 5.97
CA ILE A 109 10.26 0.23 5.80
C ILE A 109 11.24 0.49 4.66
N ALA A 110 12.36 -0.25 4.64
CA ALA A 110 13.38 -0.11 3.60
C ALA A 110 12.82 -0.43 2.21
N ILE A 111 12.04 -1.50 2.04
CA ILE A 111 11.49 -1.86 0.73
C ILE A 111 10.49 -0.82 0.22
N VAL A 112 9.68 -0.23 1.11
CA VAL A 112 8.76 0.86 0.77
C VAL A 112 9.54 2.11 0.34
N ILE A 113 10.64 2.43 1.02
CA ILE A 113 11.53 3.52 0.60
C ILE A 113 12.11 3.24 -0.80
N TYR A 114 12.65 2.05 -1.02
CA TYR A 114 13.23 1.68 -2.32
C TYR A 114 12.21 1.73 -3.45
N SER A 115 10.98 1.29 -3.21
CA SER A 115 9.91 1.36 -4.20
C SER A 115 9.44 2.80 -4.45
N CYS A 116 9.44 3.68 -3.44
CA CYS A 116 9.20 5.11 -3.63
C CYS A 116 10.28 5.75 -4.51
N VAL A 117 11.55 5.48 -4.24
CA VAL A 117 12.68 5.98 -5.04
C VAL A 117 12.60 5.46 -6.47
N ALA A 118 12.32 4.16 -6.64
CA ALA A 118 12.16 3.57 -7.96
C ALA A 118 10.99 4.22 -8.72
N ALA A 119 9.83 4.38 -8.09
CA ALA A 119 8.67 5.05 -8.70
C ALA A 119 8.99 6.51 -9.10
N ALA A 120 9.74 7.23 -8.27
CA ALA A 120 10.20 8.60 -8.57
C ALA A 120 11.14 8.65 -9.78
N VAL A 121 12.12 7.74 -9.85
CA VAL A 121 13.04 7.64 -10.99
C VAL A 121 12.28 7.35 -12.27
N PHE A 122 11.33 6.41 -12.26
CA PHE A 122 10.47 6.13 -13.41
C PHE A 122 9.61 7.33 -13.82
N GLY A 123 9.08 8.08 -12.86
CA GLY A 123 8.33 9.31 -13.14
C GLY A 123 9.19 10.43 -13.73
N ILE A 124 10.49 10.49 -13.43
CA ILE A 124 11.42 11.41 -14.07
C ILE A 124 11.76 10.93 -15.49
N LEU A 125 12.06 9.64 -15.65
CA LEU A 125 12.38 9.04 -16.95
C LEU A 125 11.23 9.17 -17.95
N SER A 126 9.99 9.19 -17.48
CA SER A 126 8.82 9.38 -18.35
C SER A 126 8.78 10.74 -19.05
N LEU A 127 9.47 11.76 -18.53
CA LEU A 127 9.59 13.06 -19.18
C LEU A 127 10.44 13.02 -20.45
N PHE A 128 11.35 12.03 -20.56
CA PHE A 128 12.30 11.91 -21.67
C PHE A 128 11.90 10.87 -22.72
N ILE A 129 10.96 9.98 -22.40
CA ILE A 129 10.55 8.86 -23.27
C ILE A 129 9.09 9.10 -23.68
N PRO A 130 8.80 9.39 -24.97
CA PRO A 130 7.46 9.75 -25.43
C PRO A 130 6.37 8.73 -25.07
N VAL A 131 6.66 7.43 -25.25
CA VAL A 131 5.72 6.34 -24.93
C VAL A 131 5.35 6.32 -23.44
N LEU A 132 6.32 6.61 -22.56
CA LEU A 132 6.09 6.69 -21.12
C LEU A 132 5.35 7.98 -20.74
N SER A 133 5.67 9.09 -21.39
CA SER A 133 5.01 10.39 -21.20
C SER A 133 3.50 10.28 -21.44
N GLU A 134 3.09 9.68 -22.54
CA GLU A 134 1.67 9.49 -22.91
C GLU A 134 0.90 8.64 -21.87
N HIS A 135 1.56 7.69 -21.22
CA HIS A 135 0.92 6.81 -20.24
C HIS A 135 0.95 7.37 -18.80
N LEU A 136 2.00 8.09 -18.44
CA LEU A 136 2.28 8.51 -17.06
C LEU A 136 1.94 9.98 -16.78
N ILE A 137 1.76 10.79 -17.83
CA ILE A 137 1.31 12.18 -17.73
C ILE A 137 -0.13 12.25 -18.22
N GLN A 138 -1.06 12.48 -17.30
CA GLN A 138 -2.48 12.56 -17.59
C GLN A 138 -2.99 13.96 -17.32
N LYS A 139 -3.57 14.60 -18.35
CA LYS A 139 -4.11 15.97 -18.26
C LYS A 139 -3.08 16.95 -17.66
N GLU A 140 -1.87 16.96 -18.22
CA GLU A 140 -0.74 17.82 -17.79
C GLU A 140 -0.22 17.56 -16.37
N ARG A 141 -0.66 16.49 -15.70
CA ARG A 141 -0.19 16.11 -14.37
C ARG A 141 0.57 14.79 -14.42
N LEU A 142 1.71 14.73 -13.73
CA LEU A 142 2.46 13.50 -13.55
C LEU A 142 1.65 12.55 -12.65
N GLY A 143 0.89 11.65 -13.28
CA GLY A 143 0.17 10.56 -12.62
C GLY A 143 1.10 9.47 -12.11
N GLY A 144 2.31 9.41 -12.66
CA GLY A 144 3.29 8.38 -12.37
C GLY A 144 2.74 7.00 -12.67
N ILE A 145 3.40 5.97 -12.12
CA ILE A 145 3.03 4.56 -12.38
C ILE A 145 1.69 4.17 -11.72
N PHE A 146 1.19 5.03 -10.81
CA PHE A 146 -0.12 4.90 -10.19
C PHE A 146 -1.26 5.38 -11.09
N GLN A 147 -0.97 6.06 -12.20
CA GLN A 147 -1.97 6.67 -13.09
C GLN A 147 -2.92 7.65 -12.38
N TYR A 148 -2.55 8.12 -11.18
CA TYR A 148 -3.33 9.04 -10.38
C TYR A 148 -2.40 9.97 -9.61
N ALA A 149 -2.33 11.24 -10.04
CA ALA A 149 -1.32 12.19 -9.58
C ALA A 149 -1.31 12.37 -8.05
N ASN A 150 -2.49 12.42 -7.42
CA ASN A 150 -2.59 12.58 -5.96
C ASN A 150 -2.05 11.35 -5.21
N THR A 151 -2.34 10.14 -5.69
CA THR A 151 -1.88 8.90 -5.06
C THR A 151 -0.37 8.76 -5.22
N TYR A 152 0.15 9.09 -6.39
CA TYR A 152 1.59 9.11 -6.65
C TYR A 152 2.32 10.13 -5.77
N GLY A 153 1.79 11.36 -5.67
CA GLY A 153 2.33 12.38 -4.79
C GLY A 153 2.36 11.96 -3.31
N LEU A 154 1.24 11.42 -2.81
CA LEU A 154 1.18 10.88 -1.44
C LEU A 154 2.19 9.75 -1.22
N TYR A 155 2.38 8.87 -2.20
CA TYR A 155 3.35 7.79 -2.12
C TYR A 155 4.79 8.31 -2.00
N CYS A 156 5.16 9.30 -2.82
CA CYS A 156 6.46 9.96 -2.73
C CYS A 156 6.67 10.68 -1.40
N ILE A 157 5.63 11.37 -0.88
CA ILE A 157 5.68 12.04 0.43
C ILE A 157 5.90 11.00 1.54
N ILE A 158 5.20 9.87 1.52
CA ILE A 158 5.41 8.78 2.49
C ILE A 158 6.87 8.31 2.45
N GLY A 159 7.42 8.06 1.26
CA GLY A 159 8.84 7.69 1.10
C GLY A 159 9.79 8.73 1.70
N LEU A 160 9.55 10.01 1.43
CA LEU A 160 10.34 11.11 1.97
C LEU A 160 10.26 11.21 3.50
N VAL A 161 9.06 11.10 4.07
CA VAL A 161 8.85 11.08 5.53
C VAL A 161 9.60 9.91 6.17
N LEU A 162 9.57 8.73 5.56
CA LEU A 162 10.28 7.54 6.06
C LEU A 162 11.80 7.72 6.01
N ILE A 163 12.35 8.28 4.92
CA ILE A 163 13.78 8.59 4.79
C ILE A 163 14.21 9.61 5.85
N ILE A 164 13.42 10.67 6.05
CA ILE A 164 13.77 11.72 7.03
C ILE A 164 13.70 11.18 8.45
N ARG A 165 12.70 10.34 8.78
CA ARG A 165 12.57 9.72 10.09
C ARG A 165 13.77 8.83 10.44
N GLN A 166 14.39 8.18 9.45
CA GLN A 166 15.63 7.42 9.65
C GLN A 166 16.84 8.32 9.99
N LYS A 167 16.78 9.63 9.70
CA LYS A 167 17.83 10.61 9.99
C LYS A 167 17.59 11.38 11.30
N GLU A 168 16.75 10.87 12.20
CA GLU A 168 16.41 11.47 13.51
C GLU A 168 15.94 12.93 13.45
N LYS A 169 15.19 13.33 12.41
CA LYS A 169 14.58 14.67 12.38
C LYS A 169 13.26 14.74 13.11
N SER A 170 12.95 15.90 13.70
CA SER A 170 11.68 16.12 14.38
C SER A 170 10.48 16.15 13.41
N PHE A 171 9.30 15.79 13.89
CA PHE A 171 8.06 15.80 13.08
C PHE A 171 7.75 17.18 12.49
N PHE A 172 8.04 18.26 13.23
CA PHE A 172 7.84 19.64 12.76
C PHE A 172 8.79 20.01 11.61
N GLU A 173 10.04 19.55 11.64
CA GLU A 173 10.99 19.75 10.53
C GLU A 173 10.53 19.04 9.26
N ILE A 174 9.90 17.87 9.39
CA ILE A 174 9.34 17.12 8.25
C ILE A 174 8.21 17.92 7.59
N TRP A 175 7.27 18.46 8.38
CA TRP A 175 6.16 19.25 7.83
C TRP A 175 6.61 20.57 7.22
N ALA A 176 7.60 21.24 7.81
CA ALA A 176 8.17 22.47 7.24
C ALA A 176 8.80 22.23 5.86
N MET A 177 9.44 21.07 5.64
CA MET A 177 10.05 20.73 4.34
C MET A 177 9.04 20.32 3.27
N VAL A 178 7.84 19.84 3.65
CA VAL A 178 6.78 19.44 2.70
C VAL A 178 5.94 20.64 2.25
N LEU A 179 5.90 21.71 3.04
CA LEU A 179 5.07 22.91 2.79
C LEU A 179 5.82 24.08 2.11
N ILE A 180 7.13 23.95 1.88
CA ILE A 180 7.98 24.90 1.16
C ILE A 180 8.23 24.37 -0.25
#